data_AF-A0A959DL64-F1
#
_entry.id   AF-A0A959DL64-F1
#
_cell.length_a   1.000
_cell.length_b   1.000
_cell.length_c   1.000
_cell.angle_alpha   90.00
_cell.angle_beta   90.00
_cell.angle_gamma   90.00
#
_symmetry.space_group_name_H-M   'P 1'
#
loop_
_entity.id
_entity.type
_entity.pdbx_description
1 polymer ?
#
loop_
_entity_poly.entity_id
_entity_poly.type
_entity_poly.pdbx_seq_one_letter_code
_entity_poly.pdbx_strand_id
1 'polypeptide(L)'
;MDKIDYPLLYFEFQEGAVLGILVGTELEAMDKDLRSLKSALLDHLQKQYKKYDDYPLMDIMEPRLRMVEASIRPAYRDRTGSYPLSSTLKVSVPAVFGETEQGYFECYLPLFAESFYYYDARQFDALVQHVVVTLLNRYSPEKIYRLQMLPRPSLDVVPLKVNYDRDLYWSGIEYKREYKVLNRLAERVPQKKNIRRSMSALPEAAWEQEGKVTEVADKLISTRSNVLAVGRPGTGKSAVLRQAIKKITARSRKQQLGYTFWRILPQRITASSKYLGEWEELCELLVEELNLANGILWVEDVVRLLQIGGEGPEDSVAAFLLSFLQQGKLQMVGEATPQELESMRRLLPGFAEAFQVVLIEELDEKKVISVLDKFAEYSEKSLRMPIAKEALQLSYRLLLRYYPYESFPGKGIKFLGQCVSEGQLRRAEKVTKKAVFDNFIRQTGLPEFFLRDDLLLDIEELQGYFNQRIIGQPDAVSKLCSLVKVYKAGLNNPYKPINTLLFAGPTGVGKTASAKALADYFFGKGQRKSPLVRIDMSEFQYPGQIVRLIGAGREPGQLVKDIRERPFSVLLLDEVEKADPSIFDALLGLMDEGVLVDAYGRETNFRNTIVIMTSNLGASGQKSIGFGQKEDED
;
A
#
# COMPACT_ATOMS: atom_id res chain seq x y z
N MET A 1 35.62 -1.30 27.80
CA MET A 1 35.07 -2.67 27.97
C MET A 1 34.43 -2.71 29.32
N ASP A 2 33.14 -2.45 29.34
CA ASP A 2 32.35 -2.50 30.56
C ASP A 2 31.96 -3.95 30.85
N LYS A 3 31.74 -4.25 32.12
CA LYS A 3 31.31 -5.57 32.58
C LYS A 3 29.87 -5.47 33.05
N ILE A 4 29.03 -6.35 32.55
CA ILE A 4 27.66 -6.54 33.03
C ILE A 4 27.66 -7.85 33.81
N ASP A 5 27.32 -7.78 35.09
CA ASP A 5 27.32 -8.92 35.98
C ASP A 5 25.91 -9.52 36.04
N TYR A 6 25.72 -10.70 35.42
CA TYR A 6 24.45 -11.40 35.48
C TYR A 6 24.36 -12.29 36.73
N PRO A 7 23.36 -12.13 37.60
CA PRO A 7 23.06 -13.04 38.69
C PRO A 7 22.70 -14.43 38.16
N LEU A 8 23.40 -15.41 38.72
CA LEU A 8 23.25 -16.83 38.49
C LEU A 8 22.75 -17.47 39.77
N LEU A 9 21.51 -17.97 39.72
CA LEU A 9 20.97 -18.82 40.78
C LEU A 9 21.42 -20.25 40.52
N TYR A 10 22.14 -20.88 41.44
CA TYR A 10 22.65 -22.24 41.23
C TYR A 10 22.31 -23.20 42.38
N PHE A 11 22.19 -24.47 42.04
CA PHE A 11 21.78 -25.59 42.91
C PHE A 11 22.82 -26.71 42.84
N GLU A 12 23.45 -27.05 43.96
CA GLU A 12 24.45 -28.13 44.04
C GLU A 12 23.82 -29.45 44.51
N PHE A 13 23.89 -30.48 43.68
CA PHE A 13 23.37 -31.82 43.99
C PHE A 13 24.47 -32.71 44.59
N GLN A 14 24.08 -33.67 45.44
CA GLN A 14 25.00 -34.56 46.16
C GLN A 14 25.85 -35.45 45.24
N GLU A 15 25.42 -35.70 44.00
CA GLU A 15 26.12 -36.53 43.00
C GLU A 15 27.16 -35.74 42.15
N GLY A 16 27.43 -34.48 42.49
CA GLY A 16 28.44 -33.67 41.79
C GLY A 16 27.95 -33.04 40.49
N ALA A 17 26.68 -32.65 40.43
CA ALA A 17 26.11 -31.85 39.34
C ALA A 17 25.60 -30.51 39.88
N VAL A 18 25.73 -29.45 39.08
CA VAL A 18 25.28 -28.10 39.41
C VAL A 18 24.30 -27.63 38.35
N LEU A 19 23.07 -27.31 38.75
CA LEU A 19 22.08 -26.65 37.89
C LEU A 19 22.17 -25.14 38.10
N GLY A 20 22.31 -24.39 37.02
CA GLY A 20 22.32 -22.92 37.02
C GLY A 20 21.17 -22.36 36.21
N ILE A 21 20.52 -21.34 36.76
CA ILE A 21 19.50 -20.54 36.10
C ILE A 21 20.00 -19.10 36.08
N LEU A 22 20.17 -18.55 34.88
CA LEU A 22 20.55 -17.16 34.72
C LEU A 22 19.32 -16.28 34.93
N VAL A 23 19.32 -15.49 36.00
CA VAL A 23 18.17 -14.69 36.41
C VAL A 23 17.78 -13.70 35.29
N GLY A 24 16.49 -13.41 35.14
CA GLY A 24 16.00 -12.50 34.09
C GLY A 24 16.06 -13.04 32.65
N THR A 25 16.43 -14.32 32.47
CA THR A 25 16.46 -14.98 31.16
C THR A 25 15.83 -16.37 31.25
N GLU A 26 15.52 -16.97 30.11
CA GLU A 26 15.08 -18.38 30.02
C GLU A 26 16.27 -19.37 29.98
N LEU A 27 17.50 -18.91 30.26
CA LEU A 27 18.69 -19.74 30.15
C LEU A 27 18.93 -20.56 31.42
N GLU A 28 18.80 -21.88 31.27
CA GLU A 28 19.20 -22.87 32.27
C GLU A 28 20.27 -23.82 31.71
N ALA A 29 21.21 -24.24 32.55
CA ALA A 29 22.25 -25.20 32.18
C ALA A 29 22.63 -26.08 33.37
N MET A 30 23.09 -27.30 33.10
CA MET A 30 23.57 -28.22 34.13
C MET A 30 24.97 -28.72 33.75
N ASP A 31 25.91 -28.65 34.69
CA ASP A 31 27.31 -29.08 34.48
C ASP A 31 27.89 -29.77 35.73
N LYS A 32 29.12 -30.27 35.64
CA LYS A 32 29.81 -31.03 36.70
C LYS A 32 30.27 -30.16 37.87
N ASP A 33 30.57 -28.90 37.61
CA ASP A 33 30.99 -27.94 38.63
C ASP A 33 30.54 -26.51 38.26
N LEU A 34 30.49 -25.64 39.27
CA LEU A 34 30.06 -24.24 39.10
C LEU A 34 30.93 -23.49 38.09
N ARG A 35 32.22 -23.84 37.99
CA ARG A 35 33.16 -23.19 37.08
C ARG A 35 32.85 -23.52 35.61
N SER A 36 32.56 -24.77 35.28
CA SER A 36 32.19 -25.19 33.93
C SER A 36 30.83 -24.63 33.53
N LEU A 37 29.86 -24.66 34.46
CA LEU A 37 28.54 -24.06 34.29
C LEU A 37 28.62 -22.57 33.94
N LYS A 38 29.37 -21.78 34.71
CA LYS A 38 29.60 -20.35 34.42
C LYS A 38 30.26 -20.14 33.07
N SER A 39 31.23 -20.98 32.71
CA SER A 39 31.91 -20.88 31.41
C SER A 39 30.97 -21.19 30.25
N ALA A 40 30.09 -22.18 30.39
CA ALA A 40 29.11 -22.55 29.37
C ALA A 40 28.07 -21.44 29.16
N LEU A 41 27.53 -20.90 30.25
CA LEU A 41 26.59 -19.77 30.20
C LEU A 41 27.25 -18.51 29.65
N LEU A 42 28.48 -18.20 30.08
CA LEU A 42 29.24 -17.06 29.57
C LEU A 42 29.55 -17.20 28.07
N ASP A 43 29.95 -18.38 27.60
CA ASP A 43 30.19 -18.61 26.17
C ASP A 43 28.90 -18.49 25.37
N HIS A 44 27.76 -18.95 25.91
CA HIS A 44 26.45 -18.75 25.29
C HIS A 44 26.08 -17.26 25.20
N LEU A 45 26.19 -16.52 26.31
CA LEU A 45 25.93 -15.07 26.33
C LEU A 45 26.88 -14.30 25.42
N GLN A 46 28.17 -14.65 25.38
CA GLN A 46 29.14 -14.04 24.49
C GLN A 46 28.86 -14.37 23.01
N LYS A 47 28.39 -15.57 22.69
CA LYS A 47 27.96 -15.94 21.34
C LYS A 47 26.70 -15.20 20.94
N GLN A 48 25.71 -15.10 21.83
CA GLN A 48 24.49 -14.29 21.65
C GLN A 48 24.85 -12.83 21.40
N TYR A 49 25.65 -12.22 22.28
CA TYR A 49 26.15 -10.86 22.14
C TYR A 49 26.93 -10.66 20.83
N LYS A 50 27.84 -11.58 20.47
CA LYS A 50 28.57 -11.51 19.17
C LYS A 50 27.65 -11.67 17.96
N LYS A 51 26.52 -12.37 18.10
CA LYS A 51 25.61 -12.69 17.00
C LYS A 51 24.52 -11.63 16.80
N TYR A 52 24.03 -11.04 17.89
CA TYR A 52 22.88 -10.14 17.89
C TYR A 52 23.21 -8.71 18.32
N ASP A 53 24.42 -8.46 18.82
CA ASP A 53 24.85 -7.18 19.43
C ASP A 53 23.86 -6.68 20.48
N ASP A 54 23.24 -7.64 21.16
CA ASP A 54 22.20 -7.46 22.16
C ASP A 54 22.51 -8.40 23.32
N TYR A 55 22.13 -7.98 24.51
CA TYR A 55 22.26 -8.76 25.73
C TYR A 55 20.97 -8.57 26.54
N PRO A 56 20.46 -9.61 27.22
CA PRO A 56 19.24 -9.49 27.98
C PRO A 56 19.34 -8.33 28.97
N LEU A 57 18.46 -7.34 28.84
CA LEU A 57 18.43 -6.18 29.72
C LEU A 57 18.18 -6.66 31.14
N MET A 58 19.09 -6.29 32.04
CA MET A 58 18.94 -6.53 33.45
C MET A 58 19.24 -5.24 34.19
N ASP A 59 18.27 -4.81 34.98
CA ASP A 59 18.27 -3.50 35.63
C ASP A 59 18.69 -3.60 37.11
N ILE A 60 18.90 -4.79 37.67
CA ILE A 60 19.24 -4.94 39.09
C ILE A 60 20.73 -4.70 39.35
N MET A 61 21.05 -3.67 40.13
CA MET A 61 22.43 -3.28 40.47
C MET A 61 23.10 -4.16 41.52
N GLU A 62 22.37 -4.60 42.54
CA GLU A 62 22.86 -5.46 43.63
C GLU A 62 21.89 -6.61 43.92
N PRO A 63 21.95 -7.72 43.17
CA PRO A 63 21.00 -8.81 43.33
C PRO A 63 21.20 -9.52 44.68
N ARG A 64 20.11 -9.68 45.44
CA ARG A 64 20.08 -10.38 46.73
C ARG A 64 19.12 -11.56 46.66
N LEU A 65 19.52 -12.69 47.26
CA LEU A 65 18.71 -13.90 47.33
C LEU A 65 17.93 -13.94 48.65
N ARG A 66 16.63 -14.20 48.58
CA ARG A 66 15.79 -14.51 49.74
C ARG A 66 14.94 -15.74 49.50
N MET A 67 14.86 -16.61 50.50
CA MET A 67 13.94 -17.74 50.49
C MET A 67 12.58 -17.31 51.05
N VAL A 68 11.53 -17.49 50.26
CA VAL A 68 10.15 -17.16 50.63
C VAL A 68 9.41 -18.47 50.93
N GLU A 69 8.91 -18.62 52.16
CA GLU A 69 8.12 -19.78 52.55
C GLU A 69 6.63 -19.51 52.34
N ALA A 70 6.00 -20.32 51.49
CA ALA A 70 4.57 -20.26 51.23
C ALA A 70 3.87 -21.54 51.71
N SER A 71 2.83 -21.38 52.52
CA SER A 71 1.95 -22.49 52.91
C SER A 71 0.76 -22.54 51.96
N ILE A 72 0.69 -23.58 51.14
CA ILE A 72 -0.35 -23.76 50.12
C ILE A 72 -1.09 -25.07 50.31
N ARG A 73 -2.30 -25.18 49.76
CA ARG A 73 -3.05 -26.43 49.68
C ARG A 73 -3.25 -26.78 48.21
N PRO A 74 -2.30 -27.53 47.59
CA PRO A 74 -2.35 -27.81 46.17
C PRO A 74 -3.60 -28.58 45.78
N ALA A 75 -4.08 -28.37 44.56
CA ALA A 75 -5.26 -29.06 44.03
C ALA A 75 -4.98 -29.61 42.63
N TYR A 76 -5.47 -30.81 42.36
CA TYR A 76 -5.57 -31.31 40.99
C TYR A 76 -6.76 -30.62 40.32
N ARG A 77 -6.54 -30.05 39.13
CA ARG A 77 -7.57 -29.37 38.36
C ARG A 77 -7.78 -30.12 37.05
N ASP A 78 -9.02 -30.53 36.79
CA ASP A 78 -9.43 -31.11 35.51
C ASP A 78 -10.65 -30.35 34.95
N ARG A 79 -11.26 -30.86 33.87
CA ARG A 79 -12.44 -30.23 33.24
C ARG A 79 -13.70 -30.31 34.11
N THR A 80 -13.70 -31.13 35.16
CA THR A 80 -14.86 -31.43 36.02
C THR A 80 -14.79 -30.78 37.40
N GLY A 81 -13.63 -30.29 37.83
CA GLY A 81 -13.51 -29.53 39.08
C GLY A 81 -12.08 -29.36 39.60
N SER A 82 -11.97 -28.84 40.83
CA SER A 82 -10.71 -28.68 41.57
C SER A 82 -10.73 -29.56 42.81
N TYR A 83 -9.78 -30.49 42.90
CA TYR A 83 -9.66 -31.49 43.97
C TYR A 83 -8.47 -31.16 44.86
N PRO A 84 -8.67 -30.43 45.98
CA PRO A 84 -7.58 -30.07 46.88
C PRO A 84 -7.05 -31.27 47.67
N LEU A 85 -5.74 -31.31 47.91
CA LEU A 85 -5.11 -32.31 48.78
C LEU A 85 -5.61 -32.20 50.23
N SER A 86 -5.49 -33.27 51.02
CA SER A 86 -5.92 -33.29 52.42
C SER A 86 -5.03 -32.48 53.36
N SER A 87 -3.77 -32.22 52.98
CA SER A 87 -2.78 -31.49 53.79
C SER A 87 -2.28 -30.21 53.12
N THR A 88 -1.85 -29.25 53.95
CA THR A 88 -1.12 -28.05 53.51
C THR A 88 0.36 -28.38 53.36
N LEU A 89 0.96 -27.95 52.25
CA LEU A 89 2.38 -28.08 51.96
C LEU A 89 3.08 -26.73 52.17
N LYS A 90 4.24 -26.76 52.83
CA LYS A 90 5.14 -25.61 52.95
C LYS A 90 6.18 -25.69 51.83
N VAL A 91 6.19 -24.70 50.94
CA VAL A 91 7.10 -24.64 49.79
C VAL A 91 8.01 -23.44 49.94
N SER A 92 9.32 -23.65 49.85
CA SER A 92 10.33 -22.59 49.89
C SER A 92 10.74 -22.24 48.47
N VAL A 93 10.54 -20.98 48.07
CA VAL A 93 10.86 -20.48 46.72
C VAL A 93 11.98 -19.44 46.82
N PRO A 94 13.04 -19.55 46.00
CA PRO A 94 14.06 -18.51 45.89
C PRO A 94 13.55 -17.30 45.11
N ALA A 95 13.68 -16.12 45.70
CA ALA A 95 13.44 -14.83 45.08
C ALA A 95 14.75 -14.05 44.99
N VAL A 96 15.06 -13.52 43.81
CA VAL A 96 16.23 -12.67 43.58
C VAL A 96 15.74 -11.26 43.33
N PHE A 97 16.13 -10.30 44.16
CA PHE A 97 15.61 -8.94 44.10
C PHE A 97 16.72 -7.91 44.25
N GLY A 98 16.47 -6.68 43.80
CA GLY A 98 17.35 -5.54 44.05
C GLY A 98 16.80 -4.24 43.47
N GLU A 99 17.58 -3.17 43.64
CA GLU A 99 17.24 -1.82 43.17
C GLU A 99 17.68 -1.63 41.71
N THR A 100 16.86 -0.90 40.95
CA THR A 100 17.12 -0.55 39.55
C THR A 100 17.83 0.77 39.39
N GLU A 101 18.46 1.03 38.23
CA GLU A 101 19.10 2.32 37.96
C GLU A 101 18.11 3.50 38.04
N GLN A 102 16.83 3.23 37.84
CA GLN A 102 15.74 4.22 37.84
C GLN A 102 15.12 4.46 39.23
N GLY A 103 15.62 3.81 40.29
CA GLY A 103 15.23 4.05 41.68
C GLY A 103 13.96 3.33 42.16
N TYR A 104 13.43 2.38 41.39
CA TYR A 104 12.44 1.40 41.86
C TYR A 104 13.09 0.02 42.04
N PHE A 105 12.36 -0.95 42.62
CA PHE A 105 12.87 -2.30 42.87
C PHE A 105 12.24 -3.31 41.92
N GLU A 106 13.01 -4.35 41.60
CA GLU A 106 12.56 -5.48 40.79
C GLU A 106 12.85 -6.80 41.53
N CYS A 107 11.89 -7.72 41.48
CA CYS A 107 12.03 -9.07 42.04
C CYS A 107 11.78 -10.10 40.94
N TYR A 108 12.75 -11.01 40.76
CA TYR A 108 12.65 -12.19 39.91
C TYR A 108 12.37 -13.44 40.73
N LEU A 109 11.53 -14.31 40.18
CA LEU A 109 11.25 -15.66 40.66
C LEU A 109 11.76 -16.67 39.62
N PRO A 110 13.06 -17.04 39.64
CA PRO A 110 13.69 -17.74 38.52
C PRO A 110 13.07 -19.10 38.21
N LEU A 111 12.55 -19.82 39.21
CA LEU A 111 11.89 -21.11 39.02
C LEU A 111 10.56 -21.03 38.26
N PHE A 112 10.00 -19.84 38.12
CA PHE A 112 8.73 -19.60 37.42
C PHE A 112 8.91 -18.75 36.15
N ALA A 113 10.11 -18.22 35.88
CA ALA A 113 10.37 -17.24 34.83
C ALA A 113 9.46 -15.99 34.93
N GLU A 114 9.10 -15.60 36.15
CA GLU A 114 8.23 -14.46 36.44
C GLU A 114 9.00 -13.36 37.16
N SER A 115 8.62 -12.10 36.95
CA SER A 115 9.20 -10.93 37.60
C SER A 115 8.12 -9.89 37.90
N PHE A 116 8.37 -9.02 38.88
CA PHE A 116 7.50 -7.90 39.18
C PHE A 116 8.27 -6.70 39.74
N TYR A 117 7.76 -5.51 39.45
CA TYR A 117 8.29 -4.24 39.96
C TYR A 117 7.54 -3.78 41.21
N TYR A 118 8.24 -3.10 42.11
CA TYR A 118 7.66 -2.47 43.29
C TYR A 118 8.45 -1.22 43.68
N TYR A 119 7.75 -0.24 44.27
CA TYR A 119 8.31 1.11 44.50
C TYR A 119 8.79 1.35 45.94
N ASP A 120 8.34 0.53 46.91
CA ASP A 120 8.71 0.65 48.32
C ASP A 120 9.24 -0.70 48.87
N ALA A 121 10.46 -0.68 49.41
CA ALA A 121 11.11 -1.84 50.01
C ALA A 121 10.27 -2.50 51.12
N ARG A 122 9.41 -1.75 51.83
CA ARG A 122 8.54 -2.29 52.89
C ARG A 122 7.43 -3.20 52.35
N GLN A 123 7.08 -3.06 51.06
CA GLN A 123 6.02 -3.85 50.43
C GLN A 123 6.51 -5.21 49.93
N PHE A 124 7.82 -5.41 49.87
CA PHE A 124 8.43 -6.61 49.30
C PHE A 124 7.89 -7.91 49.90
N ASP A 125 7.83 -8.02 51.23
CA ASP A 125 7.42 -9.25 51.91
C ASP A 125 5.97 -9.64 51.61
N ALA A 126 5.06 -8.66 51.59
CA ALA A 126 3.67 -8.90 51.28
C ALA A 126 3.47 -9.25 49.80
N LEU A 127 4.15 -8.56 48.90
CA LEU A 127 4.03 -8.75 47.45
C LEU A 127 4.63 -10.09 47.01
N VAL A 128 5.86 -10.40 47.42
CA VAL A 128 6.51 -11.66 47.04
C VAL A 128 5.73 -12.86 47.56
N GLN A 129 5.18 -12.77 48.77
CA GLN A 129 4.36 -13.84 49.34
C GLN A 129 3.04 -14.00 48.58
N HIS A 130 2.38 -12.91 48.21
CA HIS A 130 1.15 -12.95 47.41
C HIS A 130 1.38 -13.56 46.01
N VAL A 131 2.45 -13.13 45.32
CA VAL A 131 2.81 -13.61 43.98
C VAL A 131 3.19 -15.09 44.03
N VAL A 132 4.03 -15.51 44.97
CA VAL A 132 4.45 -16.91 45.13
C VAL A 132 3.25 -17.82 45.41
N VAL A 133 2.34 -17.43 46.31
CA VAL A 133 1.11 -18.20 46.59
C VAL A 133 0.23 -18.29 45.34
N THR A 134 0.07 -17.18 44.61
CA THR A 134 -0.74 -17.14 43.39
C THR A 134 -0.18 -18.04 42.29
N LEU A 135 1.14 -18.03 42.09
CA LEU A 135 1.83 -18.88 41.13
C LEU A 135 1.70 -20.35 41.53
N LEU A 136 2.05 -20.70 42.77
CA LEU A 136 1.98 -22.07 43.26
C LEU A 136 0.57 -22.67 43.15
N ASN A 137 -0.49 -21.87 43.33
CA ASN A 137 -1.87 -22.32 43.16
C ASN A 137 -2.25 -22.66 41.69
N ARG A 138 -1.46 -22.23 40.70
CA ARG A 138 -1.64 -22.56 39.28
C ARG A 138 -0.94 -23.86 38.88
N TYR A 139 0.03 -24.34 39.66
CA TYR A 139 0.81 -25.53 39.34
C TYR A 139 0.17 -26.82 39.85
N SER A 140 0.42 -27.92 39.14
CA SER A 140 0.02 -29.25 39.59
C SER A 140 0.82 -29.68 40.83
N PRO A 141 0.24 -30.52 41.71
CA PRO A 141 0.97 -31.06 42.86
C PRO A 141 2.31 -31.70 42.49
N GLU A 142 2.38 -32.43 41.38
CA GLU A 142 3.63 -33.03 40.87
C GLU A 142 4.74 -31.99 40.61
N LYS A 143 4.40 -30.87 39.98
CA LYS A 143 5.37 -29.80 39.73
C LYS A 143 5.84 -29.15 41.03
N ILE A 144 4.93 -28.98 42.00
CA ILE A 144 5.24 -28.42 43.32
C ILE A 144 6.19 -29.35 44.10
N TYR A 145 5.95 -30.66 44.07
CA TYR A 145 6.85 -31.64 44.70
C TYR A 145 8.26 -31.61 44.09
N ARG A 146 8.39 -31.43 42.76
CA ARG A 146 9.71 -31.29 42.12
C ARG A 146 10.48 -30.07 42.62
N LEU A 147 9.80 -28.95 42.88
CA LEU A 147 10.44 -27.76 43.43
C LEU A 147 11.00 -27.99 44.84
N GLN A 148 10.34 -28.83 45.65
CA GLN A 148 10.82 -29.19 46.98
C GLN A 148 12.04 -30.13 46.98
N MET A 149 12.29 -30.83 45.87
CA MET A 149 13.44 -31.72 45.73
C MET A 149 14.74 -30.97 45.41
N LEU A 150 14.66 -29.67 45.08
CA LEU A 150 15.84 -28.85 44.80
C LEU A 150 16.62 -28.57 46.10
N PRO A 151 17.96 -28.66 46.06
CA PRO A 151 18.80 -28.30 47.21
C PRO A 151 18.70 -26.78 47.48
N ARG A 152 19.28 -26.31 48.59
CA ARG A 152 19.27 -24.87 48.89
C ARG A 152 20.10 -24.11 47.83
N PRO A 153 19.51 -23.12 47.15
CA PRO A 153 20.23 -22.39 46.13
C PRO A 153 21.23 -21.41 46.74
N SER A 154 22.24 -21.07 45.94
CA SER A 154 23.16 -19.97 46.21
C SER A 154 23.17 -19.01 45.02
N LEU A 155 23.59 -17.78 45.25
CA LEU A 155 23.66 -16.72 44.24
C LEU A 155 25.12 -16.43 43.91
N ASP A 156 25.42 -16.37 42.62
CA ASP A 156 26.73 -15.97 42.11
C ASP A 156 26.55 -15.07 40.88
N VAL A 157 27.64 -14.62 40.25
CA VAL A 157 27.60 -13.74 39.08
C VAL A 157 28.37 -14.32 37.89
N VAL A 158 27.87 -14.02 36.69
CA VAL A 158 28.47 -14.30 35.39
C VAL A 158 28.81 -12.97 34.71
N PRO A 159 30.09 -12.56 34.68
CA PRO A 159 30.50 -11.27 34.13
C PRO A 159 30.60 -11.31 32.60
N LEU A 160 29.66 -10.66 31.91
CA LEU A 160 29.70 -10.45 30.46
C LEU A 160 30.54 -9.21 30.14
N LYS A 161 31.56 -9.36 29.29
CA LYS A 161 32.34 -8.22 28.78
C LYS A 161 31.65 -7.63 27.56
N VAL A 162 31.21 -6.38 27.67
CA VAL A 162 30.54 -5.62 26.62
C VAL A 162 31.44 -4.48 26.16
N ASN A 163 31.42 -4.14 24.87
CA ASN A 163 32.15 -3.00 24.34
C ASN A 163 31.16 -1.98 23.78
N TYR A 164 30.83 -0.96 24.57
CA TYR A 164 29.96 0.15 24.14
C TYR A 164 30.57 0.94 22.96
N ASP A 165 31.90 0.92 22.81
CA ASP A 165 32.65 1.66 21.78
C ASP A 165 32.89 0.87 20.48
N ARG A 166 32.02 -0.11 20.16
CA ARG A 166 32.00 -0.65 18.79
C ARG A 166 31.24 0.27 17.87
N ASP A 167 31.95 1.30 17.42
CA ASP A 167 31.67 1.96 16.16
C ASP A 167 31.38 0.91 15.07
N LEU A 168 30.25 1.11 14.41
CA LEU A 168 29.56 0.29 13.41
C LEU A 168 30.33 0.06 12.10
N TYR A 169 31.63 -0.24 12.19
CA TYR A 169 32.50 -0.51 11.06
C TYR A 169 33.28 -1.81 11.26
N TRP A 170 32.57 -2.94 11.15
CA TRP A 170 33.18 -4.15 10.60
C TRP A 170 32.67 -4.37 9.18
N SER A 171 33.63 -4.24 8.28
CA SER A 171 33.56 -4.54 6.85
C SER A 171 32.75 -5.81 6.56
N GLY A 172 31.64 -5.63 5.84
CA GLY A 172 31.10 -6.67 4.94
C GLY A 172 29.76 -7.30 5.30
N ILE A 173 29.20 -7.11 6.50
CA ILE A 173 27.89 -7.69 6.86
C ILE A 173 27.03 -6.64 7.58
N GLU A 174 26.07 -6.05 6.86
CA GLU A 174 25.00 -5.21 7.44
C GLU A 174 24.13 -6.08 8.37
N TYR A 175 24.38 -6.06 9.67
CA TYR A 175 23.43 -6.59 10.65
C TYR A 175 22.20 -5.66 10.69
N LYS A 176 21.09 -6.15 10.15
CA LYS A 176 19.80 -5.45 10.11
C LYS A 176 19.17 -5.48 11.51
N ARG A 177 18.87 -4.31 12.10
CA ARG A 177 17.80 -4.21 13.11
C ARG A 177 16.50 -4.75 12.49
N GLU A 178 15.90 -5.77 13.10
CA GLU A 178 14.64 -6.34 12.64
C GLU A 178 13.46 -5.54 13.23
N TYR A 179 12.97 -4.58 12.46
CA TYR A 179 11.70 -3.89 12.75
C TYR A 179 10.53 -4.84 12.44
N LYS A 180 9.73 -5.23 13.42
CA LYS A 180 8.71 -6.28 13.23
C LYS A 180 7.50 -5.74 12.46
N VAL A 181 6.99 -4.58 12.86
CA VAL A 181 5.81 -3.97 12.23
C VAL A 181 6.16 -3.33 10.90
N LEU A 182 7.30 -2.66 10.85
CA LEU A 182 7.70 -1.81 9.75
C LEU A 182 8.25 -2.60 8.57
N ASN A 183 8.92 -3.75 8.79
CA ASN A 183 9.23 -4.68 7.69
C ASN A 183 7.98 -5.44 7.19
N ARG A 184 6.94 -5.56 8.01
CA ARG A 184 5.66 -6.21 7.63
C ARG A 184 4.79 -5.27 6.80
N LEU A 185 4.64 -4.01 7.22
CA LEU A 185 3.74 -3.05 6.61
C LEU A 185 4.41 -2.26 5.48
N ALA A 186 5.67 -1.87 5.64
CA ALA A 186 6.37 -0.97 4.74
C ALA A 186 7.58 -1.62 4.07
N GLU A 187 8.00 -1.03 2.95
CA GLU A 187 9.15 -1.47 2.17
C GLU A 187 10.24 -0.41 2.25
N ARG A 188 11.47 -0.80 2.57
CA ARG A 188 12.60 0.13 2.63
C ARG A 188 12.96 0.68 1.25
N VAL A 189 13.09 1.99 1.14
CA VAL A 189 13.50 2.72 -0.07
C VAL A 189 14.82 3.45 0.21
N PRO A 190 15.78 3.49 -0.73
CA PRO A 190 15.80 2.80 -2.02
C PRO A 190 16.15 1.30 -1.86
N GLN A 191 15.48 0.43 -2.64
CA GLN A 191 15.69 -1.02 -2.58
C GLN A 191 17.15 -1.43 -2.89
N LYS A 192 17.62 -2.60 -2.45
CA LYS A 192 19.01 -3.07 -2.71
C LYS A 192 19.23 -3.38 -4.21
N LYS A 193 20.44 -3.07 -4.73
CA LYS A 193 20.80 -3.19 -6.16
C LYS A 193 20.47 -4.56 -6.81
N ASN A 194 20.51 -5.67 -6.05
CA ASN A 194 20.24 -7.02 -6.57
C ASN A 194 18.76 -7.27 -6.88
N ILE A 195 17.83 -6.61 -6.17
CA ILE A 195 16.37 -6.68 -6.42
C ILE A 195 15.97 -5.69 -7.54
N ARG A 196 16.75 -4.62 -7.74
CA ARG A 196 16.47 -3.58 -8.76
C ARG A 196 16.46 -4.09 -10.19
N ARG A 197 17.22 -5.14 -10.51
CA ARG A 197 17.34 -5.67 -11.89
C ARG A 197 16.15 -6.52 -12.32
N SER A 198 15.34 -7.04 -11.38
CA SER A 198 14.25 -7.97 -11.72
C SER A 198 12.87 -7.31 -11.81
N MET A 199 12.67 -6.09 -11.30
CA MET A 199 11.31 -5.53 -11.14
C MET A 199 11.00 -4.19 -11.84
N SER A 200 11.96 -3.36 -12.23
CA SER A 200 11.64 -2.06 -12.87
C SER A 200 12.40 -1.87 -14.17
N ALA A 201 11.67 -1.95 -15.29
CA ALA A 201 12.13 -1.50 -16.60
C ALA A 201 12.25 0.04 -16.67
N LEU A 202 11.70 0.77 -15.70
CA LEU A 202 11.63 2.23 -15.72
C LEU A 202 12.77 2.87 -14.90
N PRO A 203 13.38 3.96 -15.40
CA PRO A 203 14.46 4.67 -14.72
C PRO A 203 13.96 5.43 -13.49
N GLU A 204 14.74 5.39 -12.41
CA GLU A 204 14.53 6.18 -11.19
C GLU A 204 15.15 7.58 -11.32
N ALA A 205 14.94 8.27 -12.45
CA ALA A 205 15.50 9.58 -12.73
C ALA A 205 14.39 10.59 -13.06
N ALA A 206 14.36 11.71 -12.35
CA ALA A 206 13.56 12.89 -12.65
C ALA A 206 14.42 13.87 -13.46
N TRP A 207 14.67 13.51 -14.72
CA TRP A 207 15.36 14.37 -15.68
C TRP A 207 14.59 15.68 -15.89
N GLU A 208 15.31 16.79 -16.04
CA GLU A 208 14.73 18.15 -16.21
C GLU A 208 13.95 18.68 -14.99
N GLN A 209 14.02 18.00 -13.84
CA GLN A 209 13.36 18.38 -12.59
C GLN A 209 14.34 18.47 -11.42
N GLU A 210 15.64 18.70 -11.66
CA GLU A 210 16.65 18.72 -10.59
C GLU A 210 16.36 19.76 -9.51
N GLY A 211 15.82 20.93 -9.88
CA GLY A 211 15.45 22.00 -8.94
C GLY A 211 14.33 21.60 -7.98
N LYS A 212 13.33 20.85 -8.46
CA LYS A 212 12.26 20.31 -7.61
C LYS A 212 12.75 19.20 -6.70
N VAL A 213 13.68 18.37 -7.20
CA VAL A 213 14.33 17.34 -6.40
C VAL A 213 15.13 17.97 -5.23
N THR A 214 15.85 19.07 -5.47
CA THR A 214 16.56 19.78 -4.39
C THR A 214 15.60 20.44 -3.42
N GLU A 215 14.53 21.08 -3.91
CA GLU A 215 13.50 21.68 -3.07
C GLU A 215 12.88 20.66 -2.09
N VAL A 216 12.48 19.48 -2.60
CA VAL A 216 11.97 18.38 -1.77
C VAL A 216 13.01 17.90 -0.76
N ALA A 217 14.26 17.71 -1.21
CA ALA A 217 15.32 17.23 -0.32
C ALA A 217 15.64 18.21 0.82
N ASP A 218 15.64 19.51 0.53
CA ASP A 218 15.91 20.55 1.51
C ASP A 218 14.76 20.69 2.51
N LYS A 219 13.50 20.63 2.06
CA LYS A 219 12.31 20.63 2.94
C LYS A 219 12.31 19.43 3.90
N LEU A 220 12.76 18.26 3.42
CA LEU A 220 12.80 17.05 4.23
C LEU A 220 13.92 17.04 5.26
N ILE A 221 15.15 17.44 4.88
CA ILE A 221 16.29 17.39 5.80
C ILE A 221 16.34 18.63 6.69
N SER A 222 16.28 19.83 6.10
CA SER A 222 16.58 21.08 6.80
C SER A 222 15.42 21.53 7.67
N THR A 223 14.21 21.54 7.12
CA THR A 223 12.99 21.99 7.83
C THR A 223 12.30 20.85 8.59
N ARG A 224 12.73 19.59 8.37
CA ARG A 224 12.10 18.37 8.90
C ARG A 224 10.57 18.36 8.74
N SER A 225 10.09 18.96 7.64
CA SER A 225 8.66 19.11 7.39
C SER A 225 8.09 17.89 6.68
N ASN A 226 6.78 17.70 6.82
CA ASN A 226 6.04 16.78 5.96
C ASN A 226 5.92 17.40 4.57
N VAL A 227 6.11 16.61 3.52
CA VAL A 227 6.11 17.12 2.14
C VAL A 227 5.06 16.42 1.30
N LEU A 228 4.22 17.21 0.63
CA LEU A 228 3.25 16.72 -0.33
C LEU A 228 3.62 17.20 -1.74
N ALA A 229 3.99 16.28 -2.62
CA ALA A 229 4.23 16.57 -4.02
C ALA A 229 2.89 16.62 -4.77
N VAL A 230 2.53 17.81 -5.27
CA VAL A 230 1.21 18.07 -5.88
C VAL A 230 1.38 18.40 -7.36
N GLY A 231 0.60 17.72 -8.21
CA GLY A 231 0.66 17.94 -9.66
C GLY A 231 -0.27 16.99 -10.42
N ARG A 232 -0.50 17.25 -11.70
CA ARG A 232 -1.35 16.40 -12.53
C ARG A 232 -0.81 14.96 -12.65
N PRO A 233 -1.64 13.95 -12.94
CA PRO A 233 -1.17 12.60 -13.22
C PRO A 233 -0.14 12.61 -14.37
N GLY A 234 1.03 12.01 -14.15
CA GLY A 234 2.08 11.91 -15.17
C GLY A 234 3.16 13.00 -15.15
N THR A 235 3.06 14.06 -14.33
CA THR A 235 4.08 15.13 -14.28
C THR A 235 5.44 14.72 -13.67
N GLY A 236 5.53 13.50 -13.11
CA GLY A 236 6.78 12.96 -12.56
C GLY A 236 6.90 13.01 -11.03
N LYS A 237 5.80 13.23 -10.31
CA LYS A 237 5.77 13.29 -8.82
C LYS A 237 6.58 12.19 -8.14
N SER A 238 6.27 10.91 -8.42
CA SER A 238 6.98 9.79 -7.83
C SER A 238 8.46 9.71 -8.22
N ALA A 239 8.81 10.17 -9.43
CA ALA A 239 10.20 10.21 -9.86
C ALA A 239 11.00 11.26 -9.06
N VAL A 240 10.42 12.45 -8.85
CA VAL A 240 11.01 13.53 -8.03
C VAL A 240 11.26 13.04 -6.61
N LEU A 241 10.24 12.43 -5.97
CA LEU A 241 10.37 11.91 -4.61
C LEU A 241 11.43 10.81 -4.51
N ARG A 242 11.42 9.82 -5.41
CA ARG A 242 12.44 8.75 -5.43
C ARG A 242 13.84 9.30 -5.61
N GLN A 243 14.03 10.28 -6.50
CA GLN A 243 15.34 10.87 -6.72
C GLN A 243 15.79 11.74 -5.54
N ALA A 244 14.87 12.46 -4.90
CA ALA A 244 15.14 13.21 -3.68
C ALA A 244 15.61 12.26 -2.57
N ILE A 245 14.85 11.20 -2.30
CA ILE A 245 15.20 10.14 -1.33
C ILE A 245 16.60 9.56 -1.63
N LYS A 246 16.90 9.26 -2.90
CA LYS A 246 18.21 8.75 -3.32
C LYS A 246 19.33 9.75 -3.08
N LYS A 247 19.13 11.05 -3.36
CA LYS A 247 20.11 12.11 -3.06
C LYS A 247 20.32 12.25 -1.55
N ILE A 248 19.24 12.24 -0.77
CA ILE A 248 19.30 12.32 0.70
C ILE A 248 20.06 11.13 1.26
N THR A 249 19.75 9.90 0.84
CA THR A 249 20.45 8.69 1.30
C THR A 249 21.94 8.75 0.94
N ALA A 250 22.28 9.24 -0.25
CA ALA A 250 23.68 9.38 -0.68
C ALA A 250 24.44 10.44 0.15
N ARG A 251 23.80 11.57 0.49
CA ARG A 251 24.36 12.61 1.37
C ARG A 251 24.46 12.14 2.82
N SER A 252 23.43 11.47 3.32
CA SER A 252 23.38 10.87 4.66
C SER A 252 24.47 9.83 4.88
N ARG A 253 24.87 9.07 3.85
CA ARG A 253 26.03 8.17 3.92
C ARG A 253 27.36 8.91 4.08
N LYS A 254 27.47 10.11 3.53
CA LYS A 254 28.69 10.94 3.63
C LYS A 254 28.75 11.74 4.93
N GLN A 255 27.59 12.12 5.48
CA GLN A 255 27.47 13.00 6.65
C GLN A 255 26.95 12.28 7.91
N GLN A 256 26.78 10.96 7.86
CA GLN A 256 26.36 10.11 8.99
C GLN A 256 25.01 10.47 9.64
N LEU A 257 24.12 11.12 8.89
CA LEU A 257 22.81 11.63 9.35
C LEU A 257 21.75 10.54 9.66
N GLY A 258 22.03 9.27 9.38
CA GLY A 258 21.20 8.12 9.82
C GLY A 258 19.79 7.97 9.23
N TYR A 259 19.34 8.82 8.30
CA TYR A 259 17.95 8.78 7.80
C TYR A 259 17.60 7.48 7.05
N THR A 260 16.44 6.90 7.35
CA THR A 260 15.86 5.78 6.61
C THR A 260 14.56 6.19 5.92
N PHE A 261 14.20 5.53 4.81
CA PHE A 261 12.95 5.81 4.11
C PHE A 261 12.16 4.52 3.94
N TRP A 262 10.86 4.60 4.19
CA TRP A 262 9.96 3.44 4.21
C TRP A 262 8.70 3.78 3.46
N ARG A 263 8.35 2.95 2.48
CA ARG A 263 7.19 3.14 1.63
C ARG A 263 6.06 2.22 2.07
N ILE A 264 4.87 2.78 2.30
CA ILE A 264 3.69 2.03 2.74
C ILE A 264 2.54 2.19 1.74
N LEU A 265 1.78 1.12 1.57
CA LEU A 265 0.46 1.15 0.95
C LEU A 265 -0.58 1.28 2.06
N PRO A 266 -1.42 2.33 2.09
CA PRO A 266 -2.41 2.55 3.14
C PRO A 266 -3.25 1.32 3.48
N GLN A 267 -3.66 0.55 2.47
CA GLN A 267 -4.48 -0.64 2.65
C GLN A 267 -3.85 -1.73 3.53
N ARG A 268 -2.50 -1.76 3.65
CA ARG A 268 -1.80 -2.76 4.48
C ARG A 268 -2.02 -2.54 5.97
N ILE A 269 -2.31 -1.31 6.38
CA ILE A 269 -2.59 -0.93 7.78
C ILE A 269 -3.87 -1.65 8.22
N THR A 270 -4.97 -1.45 7.48
CA THR A 270 -6.27 -2.05 7.83
C THR A 270 -6.42 -3.51 7.43
N ALA A 271 -5.67 -4.00 6.43
CA ALA A 271 -5.71 -5.42 6.07
C ALA A 271 -5.16 -6.33 7.18
N SER A 272 -4.35 -5.77 8.09
CA SER A 272 -3.73 -6.49 9.19
C SER A 272 -4.57 -6.51 10.47
N SER A 273 -5.60 -5.67 10.56
CA SER A 273 -6.49 -5.54 11.72
C SER A 273 -7.79 -6.32 11.51
N LYS A 274 -8.13 -7.20 12.44
CA LYS A 274 -9.39 -7.96 12.48
C LYS A 274 -10.38 -7.39 13.50
N TYR A 275 -9.87 -6.71 14.54
CA TYR A 275 -10.67 -6.15 15.62
C TYR A 275 -10.56 -4.61 15.66
N LEU A 276 -11.56 -3.97 16.29
CA LEU A 276 -11.59 -2.52 16.48
C LEU A 276 -10.40 -2.08 17.37
N GLY A 277 -9.72 -1.00 17.00
CA GLY A 277 -8.54 -0.48 17.73
C GLY A 277 -7.19 -1.09 17.33
N GLU A 278 -7.15 -2.29 16.74
CA GLU A 278 -5.88 -2.94 16.37
C GLU A 278 -5.07 -2.13 15.34
N TRP A 279 -5.74 -1.43 14.43
CA TRP A 279 -5.03 -0.61 13.45
C TRP A 279 -4.43 0.66 14.08
N GLU A 280 -5.00 1.16 15.17
CA GLU A 280 -4.48 2.31 15.92
C GLU A 280 -3.21 1.90 16.66
N GLU A 281 -3.25 0.79 17.40
CA GLU A 281 -2.06 0.20 18.04
C GLU A 281 -0.94 -0.09 17.01
N LEU A 282 -1.30 -0.62 15.83
CA LEU A 282 -0.34 -0.82 14.74
C LEU A 282 0.26 0.49 14.23
N CYS A 283 -0.51 1.58 14.19
CA CYS A 283 0.00 2.90 13.81
C CYS A 283 0.94 3.48 14.87
N GLU A 284 0.63 3.30 16.16
CA GLU A 284 1.52 3.71 17.25
C GLU A 284 2.86 2.99 17.17
N LEU A 285 2.83 1.65 17.08
CA LEU A 285 4.03 0.82 16.92
C LEU A 285 4.80 1.19 15.64
N LEU A 286 4.11 1.50 14.54
CA LEU A 286 4.74 1.95 13.31
C LEU A 286 5.49 3.28 13.52
N VAL A 287 4.88 4.24 14.23
CA VAL A 287 5.50 5.54 14.52
C VAL A 287 6.69 5.38 15.47
N GLU A 288 6.59 4.50 16.47
CA GLU A 288 7.70 4.17 17.37
C GLU A 288 8.88 3.56 16.60
N GLU A 289 8.64 2.52 15.79
CA GLU A 289 9.68 1.89 14.98
C GLU A 289 10.28 2.87 13.96
N LEU A 290 9.49 3.78 13.39
CA LEU A 290 9.98 4.86 12.50
C LEU A 290 10.89 5.82 13.25
N ASN A 291 10.52 6.26 14.46
CA ASN A 291 11.35 7.14 15.28
C ASN A 291 12.68 6.47 15.65
N LEU A 292 12.66 5.21 16.07
CA LEU A 292 13.87 4.42 16.34
C LEU A 292 14.76 4.25 15.10
N ALA A 293 14.17 4.25 13.91
CA ALA A 293 14.87 4.13 12.64
C ALA A 293 15.29 5.49 12.02
N ASN A 294 14.99 6.62 12.68
CA ASN A 294 15.05 7.96 12.08
C ASN A 294 14.43 7.95 10.66
N GLY A 295 13.24 7.36 10.58
CA GLY A 295 12.58 6.93 9.37
C GLY A 295 11.56 7.93 8.86
N ILE A 296 11.62 8.24 7.56
CA ILE A 296 10.62 9.03 6.85
C ILE A 296 9.66 8.08 6.13
N LEU A 297 8.37 8.27 6.37
CA LEU A 297 7.31 7.45 5.79
C LEU A 297 6.86 8.03 4.45
N TRP A 298 6.95 7.26 3.38
CA TRP A 298 6.42 7.60 2.06
C TRP A 298 5.11 6.87 1.81
N VAL A 299 4.03 7.64 1.65
CA VAL A 299 2.68 7.15 1.33
C VAL A 299 2.38 7.46 -0.14
N GLU A 300 2.12 6.44 -0.95
CA GLU A 300 1.88 6.62 -2.40
C GLU A 300 0.55 7.32 -2.70
N ASP A 301 -0.50 7.05 -1.92
CA ASP A 301 -1.84 7.64 -2.04
C ASP A 301 -2.25 8.19 -0.67
N VAL A 302 -1.98 9.47 -0.45
CA VAL A 302 -2.25 10.13 0.84
C VAL A 302 -3.74 10.23 1.09
N VAL A 303 -4.53 10.47 0.05
CA VAL A 303 -5.99 10.63 0.18
C VAL A 303 -6.65 9.35 0.67
N ARG A 304 -6.10 8.19 0.32
CA ARG A 304 -6.58 6.90 0.81
C ARG A 304 -6.52 6.76 2.33
N LEU A 305 -5.64 7.48 3.03
CA LEU A 305 -5.59 7.48 4.50
C LEU A 305 -6.87 8.05 5.13
N LEU A 306 -7.56 8.98 4.45
CA LEU A 306 -8.83 9.54 4.91
C LEU A 306 -10.03 8.57 4.73
N GLN A 307 -9.83 7.45 4.02
CA GLN A 307 -10.90 6.49 3.68
C GLN A 307 -10.86 5.21 4.51
N ILE A 308 -9.78 5.00 5.26
CA ILE A 308 -9.51 3.76 5.98
C ILE A 308 -9.44 4.04 7.49
N GLY A 309 -9.68 3.00 8.32
CA GLY A 309 -9.62 3.08 9.79
C GLY A 309 -10.97 3.37 10.46
N GLY A 310 -11.83 4.18 9.86
CA GLY A 310 -13.10 4.58 10.46
C GLY A 310 -14.26 4.78 9.50
N GLU A 311 -15.36 5.32 10.01
CA GLU A 311 -16.57 5.51 9.23
C GLU A 311 -16.52 6.76 8.32
N GLY A 312 -15.82 7.79 8.77
CA GLY A 312 -15.62 9.04 8.05
C GLY A 312 -14.17 9.52 8.11
N PRO A 313 -13.87 10.69 7.51
CA PRO A 313 -12.54 11.28 7.52
C PRO A 313 -12.03 11.62 8.92
N GLU A 314 -12.92 11.94 9.86
CA GLU A 314 -12.56 12.36 11.23
C GLU A 314 -12.09 11.20 12.11
N ASP A 315 -12.57 9.98 11.86
CA ASP A 315 -12.15 8.75 12.58
C ASP A 315 -11.19 7.90 11.74
N SER A 316 -10.58 8.52 10.72
CA SER A 316 -9.71 7.83 9.77
C SER A 316 -8.28 7.68 10.28
N VAL A 317 -7.50 6.83 9.62
CA VAL A 317 -6.05 6.73 9.85
C VAL A 317 -5.35 8.08 9.69
N ALA A 318 -5.80 8.92 8.74
CA ALA A 318 -5.25 10.27 8.56
C ALA A 318 -5.46 11.16 9.79
N ALA A 319 -6.66 11.10 10.40
CA ALA A 319 -6.98 11.87 11.59
C ALA A 319 -6.18 11.37 12.81
N PHE A 320 -6.02 10.06 12.96
CA PHE A 320 -5.18 9.48 14.00
C PHE A 320 -3.70 9.91 13.87
N LEU A 321 -3.15 9.83 12.64
CA LEU A 321 -1.76 10.21 12.37
C LEU A 321 -1.51 11.72 12.49
N LEU A 322 -2.56 12.56 12.42
CA LEU A 322 -2.44 14.02 12.47
C LEU A 322 -1.71 14.50 13.73
N SER A 323 -2.05 13.93 14.89
CA SER A 323 -1.42 14.28 16.17
C SER A 323 0.09 14.04 16.13
N PHE A 324 0.54 12.95 15.51
CA PHE A 324 1.97 12.62 15.39
C PHE A 324 2.70 13.53 14.39
N LEU A 325 2.02 13.92 13.31
CA LEU A 325 2.54 14.87 12.32
C LEU A 325 2.74 16.27 12.92
N GLN A 326 1.77 16.75 13.69
CA GLN A 326 1.83 18.06 14.35
C GLN A 326 2.87 18.10 15.49
N GLN A 327 3.02 17.00 16.23
CA GLN A 327 4.05 16.87 17.27
C GLN A 327 5.46 16.67 16.71
N GLY A 328 5.63 16.48 15.39
CA GLY A 328 6.91 16.20 14.77
C GLY A 328 7.49 14.81 15.09
N LYS A 329 6.66 13.91 15.65
CA LYS A 329 7.00 12.49 15.91
C LYS A 329 6.92 11.63 14.66
N LEU A 330 6.29 12.12 13.61
CA LEU A 330 6.20 11.43 12.33
C LEU A 330 6.55 12.41 11.22
N GLN A 331 7.45 12.01 10.33
CA GLN A 331 7.72 12.73 9.10
C GLN A 331 7.18 11.94 7.91
N MET A 332 6.29 12.56 7.13
CA MET A 332 5.62 11.94 6.00
C MET A 332 5.92 12.64 4.67
N VAL A 333 6.09 11.83 3.63
CA VAL A 333 6.14 12.24 2.22
C VAL A 333 4.97 11.61 1.50
N GLY A 334 4.31 12.38 0.63
CA GLY A 334 3.24 11.85 -0.19
C GLY A 334 3.05 12.53 -1.53
N GLU A 335 2.17 11.95 -2.33
CA GLU A 335 1.78 12.45 -3.64
C GLU A 335 0.28 12.72 -3.67
N ALA A 336 -0.12 13.81 -4.33
CA ALA A 336 -1.52 14.10 -4.60
C ALA A 336 -1.69 14.86 -5.93
N THR A 337 -2.90 14.81 -6.48
CA THR A 337 -3.37 15.72 -7.53
C THR A 337 -3.92 17.01 -6.90
N PRO A 338 -4.03 18.11 -7.67
CA PRO A 338 -4.67 19.34 -7.17
C PRO A 338 -6.09 19.11 -6.62
N GLN A 339 -6.89 18.28 -7.29
CA GLN A 339 -8.26 17.95 -6.91
C GLN A 339 -8.32 17.13 -5.62
N GLU A 340 -7.38 16.20 -5.46
CA GLU A 340 -7.18 15.45 -4.22
C GLU A 340 -6.75 16.36 -3.06
N LEU A 341 -5.87 17.34 -3.31
CA LEU A 341 -5.48 18.33 -2.30
C LEU A 341 -6.68 19.17 -1.83
N GLU A 342 -7.48 19.70 -2.76
CA GLU A 342 -8.68 20.46 -2.41
C GLU A 342 -9.69 19.60 -1.65
N SER A 343 -9.81 18.33 -2.03
CA SER A 343 -10.65 17.38 -1.31
C SER A 343 -10.13 17.11 0.11
N MET A 344 -8.82 16.96 0.31
CA MET A 344 -8.22 16.84 1.64
C MET A 344 -8.46 18.10 2.49
N ARG A 345 -8.32 19.29 1.91
CA ARG A 345 -8.61 20.56 2.60
C ARG A 345 -10.07 20.67 3.04
N ARG A 346 -11.00 20.18 2.22
CA ARG A 346 -12.42 20.16 2.53
C ARG A 346 -12.79 19.13 3.61
N LEU A 347 -12.20 17.93 3.53
CA LEU A 347 -12.58 16.80 4.39
C LEU A 347 -11.85 16.79 5.74
N LEU A 348 -10.57 17.17 5.77
CA LEU A 348 -9.77 17.21 7.00
C LEU A 348 -8.73 18.35 6.91
N PRO A 349 -9.13 19.61 7.17
CA PRO A 349 -8.29 20.79 6.96
C PRO A 349 -6.93 20.72 7.68
N GLY A 350 -6.94 20.34 8.97
CA GLY A 350 -5.72 20.26 9.78
C GLY A 350 -4.70 19.27 9.25
N PHE A 351 -5.15 18.21 8.57
CA PHE A 351 -4.25 17.25 7.94
C PHE A 351 -3.58 17.82 6.70
N ALA A 352 -4.30 18.54 5.85
CA ALA A 352 -3.71 19.20 4.70
C ALA A 352 -2.70 20.31 5.11
N GLU A 353 -2.98 21.02 6.20
CA GLU A 353 -2.10 22.07 6.75
C GLU A 353 -0.80 21.52 7.36
N ALA A 354 -0.79 20.25 7.78
CA ALA A 354 0.40 19.59 8.31
C ALA A 354 1.49 19.34 7.25
N PHE A 355 1.19 19.52 5.95
CA PHE A 355 2.12 19.31 4.84
C PHE A 355 2.56 20.62 4.18
N GLN A 356 3.85 20.68 3.86
CA GLN A 356 4.37 21.63 2.89
C GLN A 356 4.14 21.13 1.47
N VAL A 357 3.36 21.89 0.71
CA VAL A 357 3.06 21.57 -0.68
C VAL A 357 4.24 21.94 -1.58
N VAL A 358 4.66 21.01 -2.44
CA VAL A 358 5.61 21.23 -3.53
C VAL A 358 4.86 21.02 -4.84
N LEU A 359 4.63 22.11 -5.56
CA LEU A 359 3.97 22.07 -6.87
C LEU A 359 4.94 21.56 -7.94
N ILE A 360 4.52 20.52 -8.65
CA ILE A 360 5.21 19.91 -9.78
C ILE A 360 4.36 20.15 -11.03
N GLU A 361 4.79 21.14 -11.80
CA GLU A 361 4.15 21.58 -13.03
C GLU A 361 4.47 20.64 -14.19
N GLU A 362 3.66 20.74 -15.24
CA GLU A 362 3.90 20.02 -16.49
C GLU A 362 5.14 20.60 -17.21
N LEU A 363 5.92 19.72 -17.82
CA LEU A 363 7.12 20.12 -18.54
C LEU A 363 6.78 20.73 -19.89
N ASP A 364 7.54 21.76 -20.27
CA ASP A 364 7.50 22.34 -21.61
C ASP A 364 7.85 21.28 -22.68
N GLU A 365 7.30 21.41 -23.87
CA GLU A 365 7.51 20.46 -24.99
C GLU A 365 9.00 20.15 -25.23
N LYS A 366 9.86 21.17 -25.23
CA LYS A 366 11.31 21.00 -25.42
C LYS A 366 11.93 20.11 -24.34
N LYS A 367 11.52 20.28 -23.08
CA LYS A 367 11.99 19.47 -21.95
C LYS A 367 11.42 18.06 -22.03
N VAL A 368 10.16 17.90 -22.44
CA VAL A 368 9.54 16.58 -22.65
C VAL A 368 10.32 15.78 -23.68
N ILE A 369 10.63 16.36 -24.84
CA ILE A 369 11.42 15.68 -25.88
C ILE A 369 12.79 15.29 -25.33
N SER A 370 13.48 16.19 -24.62
CA SER A 370 14.77 15.88 -23.97
C SER A 370 14.68 14.71 -23.00
N VAL A 371 13.61 14.63 -22.19
CA VAL A 371 13.37 13.51 -21.27
C VAL A 371 13.16 12.19 -22.02
N LEU A 372 12.41 12.22 -23.13
CA LEU A 372 12.20 11.03 -23.97
C LEU A 372 13.50 10.57 -24.66
N ASP A 373 14.33 11.50 -25.12
CA ASP A 373 15.65 11.19 -25.68
C ASP A 373 16.57 10.56 -24.62
N LYS A 374 16.62 11.12 -23.40
CA LYS A 374 17.36 10.54 -22.26
C LYS A 374 16.85 9.14 -21.90
N PHE A 375 15.55 8.90 -22.00
CA PHE A 375 14.97 7.57 -21.81
C PHE A 375 15.42 6.60 -22.92
N ALA A 376 15.47 7.03 -24.18
CA ALA A 376 15.96 6.21 -25.29
C ALA A 376 17.43 5.81 -25.09
N GLU A 377 18.29 6.75 -24.69
CA GLU A 377 19.69 6.46 -24.33
C GLU A 377 19.79 5.47 -23.16
N TYR A 378 18.95 5.64 -22.14
CA TYR A 378 18.90 4.74 -20.99
C TYR A 378 18.49 3.32 -21.42
N SER A 379 17.51 3.20 -22.31
CA SER A 379 17.02 1.93 -22.84
C SER A 379 18.11 1.20 -23.64
N GLU A 380 18.88 1.93 -24.45
CA GLU A 380 20.00 1.36 -25.20
C GLU A 380 21.10 0.86 -24.25
N LYS A 381 21.57 1.70 -23.32
CA LYS A 381 22.69 1.39 -22.43
C LYS A 381 22.34 0.33 -21.37
N SER A 382 21.18 0.45 -20.74
CA SER A 382 20.81 -0.36 -19.56
C SER A 382 19.94 -1.56 -19.91
N LEU A 383 19.03 -1.41 -20.87
CA LEU A 383 18.05 -2.44 -21.24
C LEU A 383 18.44 -3.18 -22.54
N ARG A 384 19.52 -2.75 -23.21
CA ARG A 384 20.02 -3.30 -24.48
C ARG A 384 18.94 -3.34 -25.56
N MET A 385 18.06 -2.34 -25.56
CA MET A 385 16.95 -2.22 -26.50
C MET A 385 16.91 -0.79 -27.03
N PRO A 386 17.54 -0.52 -28.18
CA PRO A 386 17.50 0.80 -28.79
C PRO A 386 16.09 1.15 -29.28
N ILE A 387 15.73 2.43 -29.19
CA ILE A 387 14.45 2.96 -29.66
C ILE A 387 14.72 3.82 -30.89
N ALA A 388 14.09 3.51 -32.02
CA ALA A 388 14.25 4.31 -33.23
C ALA A 388 13.70 5.73 -33.03
N LYS A 389 14.39 6.75 -33.57
CA LYS A 389 13.99 8.16 -33.41
C LYS A 389 12.58 8.42 -33.92
N GLU A 390 12.20 7.79 -35.02
CA GLU A 390 10.87 7.92 -35.59
C GLU A 390 9.79 7.24 -34.72
N ALA A 391 10.15 6.21 -33.96
CA ALA A 391 9.27 5.56 -33.00
C ALA A 391 9.03 6.46 -31.77
N LEU A 392 10.08 7.17 -31.32
CA LEU A 392 9.98 8.15 -30.24
C LEU A 392 9.02 9.29 -30.60
N GLN A 393 9.22 9.89 -31.77
CA GLN A 393 8.37 10.97 -32.30
C GLN A 393 6.92 10.52 -32.49
N LEU A 394 6.72 9.30 -33.02
CA LEU A 394 5.39 8.72 -33.17
C LEU A 394 4.71 8.53 -31.81
N SER A 395 5.43 8.02 -30.82
CA SER A 395 4.91 7.80 -29.46
C SER A 395 4.45 9.11 -28.83
N TYR A 396 5.25 10.17 -28.93
CA TYR A 396 4.88 11.50 -28.45
C TYR A 396 3.59 11.99 -29.12
N ARG A 397 3.50 11.92 -30.45
CA ARG A 397 2.33 12.37 -31.21
C ARG A 397 1.05 11.62 -30.84
N LEU A 398 1.12 10.28 -30.75
CA LEU A 398 -0.03 9.46 -30.40
C LEU A 398 -0.51 9.76 -28.97
N LEU A 399 0.40 9.84 -28.00
CA LEU A 399 0.04 10.13 -26.60
C LEU A 399 -0.47 11.55 -26.39
N LEU A 400 -0.01 12.52 -27.19
CA LEU A 400 -0.55 13.88 -27.17
C LEU A 400 -2.00 13.89 -27.67
N ARG A 401 -2.29 13.16 -28.76
CA ARG A 401 -3.63 13.11 -29.39
C ARG A 401 -4.65 12.31 -28.58
N TYR A 402 -4.29 11.13 -28.10
CA TYR A 402 -5.23 10.16 -27.52
C TYR A 402 -5.22 10.09 -25.99
N TYR A 403 -4.22 10.69 -25.33
CA TYR A 403 -4.17 10.78 -23.86
C TYR A 403 -3.97 12.24 -23.41
N PRO A 404 -4.86 13.19 -23.79
CA PRO A 404 -4.70 14.61 -23.46
C PRO A 404 -4.86 14.92 -21.96
N TYR A 405 -5.44 14.00 -21.19
CA TYR A 405 -5.71 14.16 -19.76
C TYR A 405 -4.56 13.68 -18.85
N GLU A 406 -3.62 12.90 -19.38
CA GLU A 406 -2.38 12.58 -18.68
C GLU A 406 -1.29 13.57 -19.11
N SER A 407 -0.48 14.02 -18.16
CA SER A 407 0.63 14.94 -18.43
C SER A 407 1.90 14.18 -18.84
N PHE A 408 2.75 14.84 -19.62
CA PHE A 408 4.12 14.40 -19.84
C PHE A 408 5.01 14.78 -18.63
N PRO A 409 6.11 14.05 -18.38
CA PRO A 409 6.72 12.98 -19.19
C PRO A 409 6.24 11.55 -18.87
N GLY A 410 5.45 11.36 -17.81
CA GLY A 410 5.12 10.05 -17.25
C GLY A 410 4.42 9.10 -18.22
N LYS A 411 3.42 9.59 -18.97
CA LYS A 411 2.71 8.77 -19.97
C LYS A 411 3.64 8.27 -21.08
N GLY A 412 4.59 9.10 -21.50
CA GLY A 412 5.59 8.77 -22.52
C GLY A 412 6.56 7.69 -22.05
N ILE A 413 7.13 7.87 -20.86
CA ILE A 413 8.06 6.90 -20.26
C ILE A 413 7.37 5.56 -20.00
N LYS A 414 6.14 5.57 -19.48
CA LYS A 414 5.36 4.35 -19.22
C LYS A 414 5.08 3.57 -20.50
N PHE A 415 4.59 4.25 -21.55
CA PHE A 415 4.28 3.63 -22.83
C PHE A 415 5.52 3.11 -23.55
N LEU A 416 6.60 3.89 -23.61
CA LEU A 416 7.86 3.44 -24.22
C LEU A 416 8.48 2.29 -23.42
N GLY A 417 8.41 2.33 -22.09
CA GLY A 417 8.85 1.24 -21.23
C GLY A 417 8.11 -0.07 -21.52
N GLN A 418 6.79 -0.02 -21.72
CA GLN A 418 6.01 -1.17 -22.17
C GLN A 418 6.46 -1.67 -23.55
N CYS A 419 6.73 -0.76 -24.49
CA CYS A 419 7.24 -1.12 -25.81
C CYS A 419 8.60 -1.82 -25.75
N VAL A 420 9.49 -1.36 -24.86
CA VAL A 420 10.80 -1.96 -24.62
C VAL A 420 10.66 -3.35 -24.00
N SER A 421 9.85 -3.49 -22.93
CA SER A 421 9.62 -4.78 -22.28
C SER A 421 9.02 -5.80 -23.25
N GLU A 422 8.10 -5.38 -24.10
CA GLU A 422 7.54 -6.25 -25.13
C GLU A 422 8.56 -6.62 -26.22
N GLY A 423 9.36 -5.65 -26.66
CA GLY A 423 10.47 -5.90 -27.58
C GLY A 423 11.44 -6.95 -27.01
N GLN A 424 11.74 -6.89 -25.71
CA GLN A 424 12.60 -7.86 -25.05
C GLN A 424 11.97 -9.26 -25.00
N LEU A 425 10.68 -9.36 -24.67
CA LEU A 425 9.94 -10.63 -24.68
C LEU A 425 9.92 -11.28 -26.07
N ARG A 426 9.79 -10.47 -27.11
CA ARG A 426 9.80 -10.90 -28.52
C ARG A 426 11.20 -11.06 -29.10
N ARG A 427 12.26 -10.78 -28.32
CA ARG A 427 13.67 -10.75 -28.76
C ARG A 427 13.89 -9.89 -30.01
N ALA A 428 13.19 -8.76 -30.08
CA ALA A 428 13.40 -7.77 -31.13
C ALA A 428 14.75 -7.06 -30.94
N GLU A 429 15.37 -6.64 -32.04
CA GLU A 429 16.64 -5.90 -32.00
C GLU A 429 16.45 -4.43 -31.60
N LYS A 430 15.30 -3.84 -31.95
CA LYS A 430 14.99 -2.42 -31.69
C LYS A 430 13.49 -2.16 -31.64
N VAL A 431 13.09 -1.12 -30.92
CA VAL A 431 11.70 -0.62 -30.96
C VAL A 431 11.50 0.24 -32.21
N THR A 432 10.63 -0.22 -33.11
CA THR A 432 10.31 0.43 -34.39
C THR A 432 8.95 1.13 -34.34
N LYS A 433 8.63 1.93 -35.39
CA LYS A 433 7.29 2.51 -35.58
C LYS A 433 6.18 1.45 -35.53
N LYS A 434 6.41 0.30 -36.16
CA LYS A 434 5.45 -0.81 -36.17
C LYS A 434 5.20 -1.34 -34.75
N ALA A 435 6.25 -1.52 -33.95
CA ALA A 435 6.10 -1.94 -32.56
C ALA A 435 5.30 -0.94 -31.72
N VAL A 436 5.49 0.37 -31.95
CA VAL A 436 4.70 1.42 -31.31
C VAL A 436 3.22 1.32 -31.70
N PHE A 437 2.90 1.17 -32.98
CA PHE A 437 1.51 0.98 -33.42
C PHE A 437 0.91 -0.30 -32.82
N ASP A 438 1.58 -1.44 -32.94
CA ASP A 438 1.09 -2.73 -32.45
C ASP A 438 0.77 -2.69 -30.94
N ASN A 439 1.59 -1.99 -30.15
CA ASN A 439 1.36 -1.82 -28.72
C ASN A 439 0.23 -0.84 -28.43
N PHE A 440 0.19 0.27 -29.15
CA PHE A 440 -0.87 1.27 -29.01
C PHE A 440 -2.24 0.68 -29.36
N ILE A 441 -2.33 -0.06 -30.47
CA ILE A 441 -3.53 -0.79 -30.90
C ILE A 441 -3.95 -1.78 -29.82
N ARG A 442 -3.02 -2.58 -29.28
CA ARG A 442 -3.36 -3.55 -28.22
C ARG A 442 -3.87 -2.89 -26.95
N GLN A 443 -3.31 -1.74 -26.57
CA GLN A 443 -3.71 -1.02 -25.37
C GLN A 443 -5.06 -0.32 -25.54
N THR A 444 -5.33 0.24 -26.72
CA THR A 444 -6.48 1.11 -26.97
C THR A 444 -7.64 0.43 -27.69
N GLY A 445 -7.40 -0.66 -28.42
CA GLY A 445 -8.41 -1.24 -29.29
C GLY A 445 -8.55 -0.56 -30.65
N LEU A 446 -7.93 0.61 -30.84
CA LEU A 446 -8.10 1.43 -32.02
C LEU A 446 -7.48 0.76 -33.25
N PRO A 447 -8.18 0.65 -34.39
CA PRO A 447 -7.57 0.17 -35.63
C PRO A 447 -6.50 1.13 -36.16
N GLU A 448 -5.52 0.58 -36.88
CA GLU A 448 -4.34 1.31 -37.36
C GLU A 448 -4.68 2.54 -38.20
N PHE A 449 -5.74 2.48 -39.01
CA PHE A 449 -6.15 3.61 -39.85
C PHE A 449 -6.57 4.83 -39.03
N PHE A 450 -7.00 4.71 -37.76
CA PHE A 450 -7.23 5.91 -36.93
C PHE A 450 -5.91 6.55 -36.52
N LEU A 451 -4.85 5.76 -36.33
CA LEU A 451 -3.56 6.20 -35.81
C LEU A 451 -2.63 6.79 -36.90
N ARG A 452 -2.97 6.55 -38.16
CA ARG A 452 -2.16 6.88 -39.34
C ARG A 452 -2.87 7.87 -40.24
N ASP A 453 -2.28 9.05 -40.40
CA ASP A 453 -2.84 10.11 -41.24
C ASP A 453 -2.72 9.79 -42.74
N ASP A 454 -1.77 8.92 -43.11
CA ASP A 454 -1.56 8.47 -44.49
C ASP A 454 -2.56 7.39 -44.97
N LEU A 455 -3.32 6.79 -44.04
CA LEU A 455 -4.39 5.85 -44.37
C LEU A 455 -5.73 6.59 -44.43
N LEU A 456 -6.34 6.62 -45.61
CA LEU A 456 -7.68 7.16 -45.81
C LEU A 456 -8.74 6.18 -45.32
N LEU A 457 -9.88 6.72 -44.89
CA LEU A 457 -11.05 5.94 -44.54
C LEU A 457 -11.84 5.61 -45.81
N ASP A 458 -12.01 4.33 -46.08
CA ASP A 458 -12.90 3.87 -47.14
C ASP A 458 -14.36 4.00 -46.68
N ILE A 459 -15.11 4.87 -47.36
CA ILE A 459 -16.49 5.19 -47.00
C ILE A 459 -17.43 4.05 -47.38
N GLU A 460 -17.15 3.35 -48.49
CA GLU A 460 -17.96 2.25 -48.98
C GLU A 460 -17.77 1.03 -48.07
N GLU A 461 -16.53 0.72 -47.70
CA GLU A 461 -16.22 -0.35 -46.73
C GLU A 461 -16.87 -0.07 -45.37
N LEU A 462 -16.79 1.19 -44.89
CA LEU A 462 -17.40 1.62 -43.65
C LEU A 462 -18.93 1.43 -43.65
N GLN A 463 -19.61 1.89 -44.70
CA GLN A 463 -21.05 1.70 -44.84
C GLN A 463 -21.41 0.22 -44.94
N GLY A 464 -20.64 -0.56 -45.71
CA GLY A 464 -20.79 -2.00 -45.83
C GLY A 464 -20.68 -2.72 -44.48
N TYR A 465 -19.68 -2.35 -43.66
CA TYR A 465 -19.48 -2.91 -42.32
C TYR A 465 -20.71 -2.77 -41.42
N PHE A 466 -21.33 -1.58 -41.40
CA PHE A 466 -22.51 -1.32 -40.59
C PHE A 466 -23.77 -1.92 -41.19
N ASN A 467 -23.98 -1.83 -42.51
CA ASN A 467 -25.15 -2.41 -43.19
C ASN A 467 -25.24 -3.93 -43.04
N GLN A 468 -24.09 -4.63 -42.97
CA GLN A 468 -24.06 -6.07 -42.71
C GLN A 468 -24.57 -6.44 -41.30
N ARG A 469 -24.52 -5.51 -40.34
CA ARG A 469 -24.88 -5.74 -38.93
C ARG A 469 -26.20 -5.08 -38.52
N ILE A 470 -26.57 -4.00 -39.19
CA ILE A 470 -27.72 -3.16 -38.88
C ILE A 470 -28.60 -3.12 -40.13
N ILE A 471 -29.64 -3.95 -40.14
CA ILE A 471 -30.51 -4.14 -41.30
C ILE A 471 -31.73 -3.21 -41.17
N GLY A 472 -32.10 -2.55 -42.27
CA GLY A 472 -33.32 -1.74 -42.34
C GLY A 472 -33.27 -0.39 -41.61
N GLN A 473 -32.08 0.12 -41.27
CA GLN A 473 -31.89 1.39 -40.55
C GLN A 473 -30.88 2.32 -41.26
N PRO A 474 -31.15 2.77 -42.50
CA PRO A 474 -30.18 3.53 -43.30
C PRO A 474 -29.77 4.86 -42.64
N ASP A 475 -30.71 5.56 -42.01
CA ASP A 475 -30.43 6.84 -41.34
C ASP A 475 -29.54 6.67 -40.11
N ALA A 476 -29.76 5.60 -39.32
CA ALA A 476 -28.92 5.27 -38.18
C ALA A 476 -27.50 4.92 -38.63
N VAL A 477 -27.37 4.08 -39.67
CA VAL A 477 -26.08 3.73 -40.27
C VAL A 477 -25.35 4.97 -40.78
N SER A 478 -26.05 5.88 -41.46
CA SER A 478 -25.49 7.14 -41.94
C SER A 478 -24.91 8.00 -40.79
N LYS A 479 -25.64 8.13 -39.67
CA LYS A 479 -25.16 8.83 -38.47
C LYS A 479 -23.94 8.17 -37.83
N LEU A 480 -23.91 6.83 -37.73
CA LEU A 480 -22.75 6.09 -37.22
C LEU A 480 -21.52 6.28 -38.13
N CYS A 481 -21.71 6.24 -39.44
CA CYS A 481 -20.65 6.50 -40.40
C CYS A 481 -20.12 7.95 -40.27
N SER A 482 -21.01 8.91 -40.05
CA SER A 482 -20.62 10.32 -39.81
C SER A 482 -19.75 10.46 -38.57
N LEU A 483 -20.08 9.76 -37.48
CA LEU A 483 -19.27 9.76 -36.25
C LEU A 483 -17.85 9.26 -36.52
N VAL A 484 -17.71 8.13 -37.23
CA VAL A 484 -16.41 7.56 -37.62
C VAL A 484 -15.61 8.56 -38.46
N LYS A 485 -16.26 9.22 -39.43
CA LYS A 485 -15.62 10.23 -40.30
C LYS A 485 -15.09 11.41 -39.48
N VAL A 486 -15.91 11.97 -38.58
CA VAL A 486 -15.52 13.10 -37.72
C VAL A 486 -14.33 12.73 -36.82
N TYR A 487 -14.36 11.54 -36.22
CA TYR A 487 -13.26 11.05 -35.39
C TYR A 487 -11.97 10.84 -36.18
N LYS A 488 -12.04 10.20 -37.36
CA LYS A 488 -10.88 10.01 -38.24
C LYS A 488 -10.29 11.33 -38.69
N ALA A 489 -11.13 12.32 -38.99
CA ALA A 489 -10.71 13.67 -39.36
C ALA A 489 -10.10 14.46 -38.18
N GLY A 490 -10.23 13.97 -36.94
CA GLY A 490 -9.74 14.66 -35.74
C GLY A 490 -10.53 15.92 -35.41
N LEU A 491 -11.80 16.00 -35.85
CA LEU A 491 -12.68 17.16 -35.62
C LEU A 491 -13.50 17.04 -34.33
N ASN A 492 -13.26 16.01 -33.52
CA ASN A 492 -13.90 15.83 -32.22
C ASN A 492 -13.26 16.74 -31.16
N ASN A 493 -14.05 17.18 -30.18
CA ASN A 493 -13.52 17.94 -29.06
C ASN A 493 -12.74 16.99 -28.12
N PRO A 494 -11.44 17.22 -27.86
CA PRO A 494 -10.63 16.35 -27.01
C PRO A 494 -10.97 16.44 -25.52
N TYR A 495 -11.79 17.41 -25.12
CA TYR A 495 -12.23 17.64 -23.73
C TYR A 495 -13.61 17.06 -23.42
N LYS A 496 -14.26 16.36 -24.36
CA LYS A 496 -15.56 15.68 -24.17
C LYS A 496 -15.41 14.19 -24.47
N PRO A 497 -16.39 13.33 -24.11
CA PRO A 497 -16.47 12.00 -24.71
C PRO A 497 -16.42 12.08 -26.24
N ILE A 498 -15.96 11.02 -26.90
CA ILE A 498 -15.85 10.97 -28.37
C ILE A 498 -17.19 11.35 -29.02
N ASN A 499 -18.28 10.85 -28.44
CA ASN A 499 -19.63 11.29 -28.74
C ASN A 499 -20.60 10.85 -27.62
N THR A 500 -21.72 11.55 -27.49
CA THR A 500 -22.83 11.19 -26.61
C THR A 500 -24.09 11.04 -27.47
N LEU A 501 -24.63 9.83 -27.54
CA LEU A 501 -25.74 9.45 -28.43
C LEU A 501 -26.96 8.98 -27.63
N LEU A 502 -28.16 9.26 -28.14
CA LEU A 502 -29.41 8.68 -27.66
C LEU A 502 -30.05 7.83 -28.78
N PHE A 503 -30.20 6.54 -28.53
CA PHE A 503 -30.91 5.60 -29.40
C PHE A 503 -32.33 5.41 -28.88
N ALA A 504 -33.28 6.06 -29.54
CA ALA A 504 -34.70 5.96 -29.24
C ALA A 504 -35.42 5.08 -30.28
N GLY A 505 -36.32 4.21 -29.83
CA GLY A 505 -37.13 3.35 -30.69
C GLY A 505 -37.75 2.17 -29.94
N PRO A 506 -38.60 1.35 -30.58
CA PRO A 506 -39.18 0.17 -29.93
C PRO A 506 -38.12 -0.85 -29.49
N THR A 507 -38.51 -1.82 -28.66
CA THR A 507 -37.65 -2.96 -28.33
C THR A 507 -37.40 -3.81 -29.59
N GLY A 508 -36.23 -4.47 -29.65
CA GLY A 508 -35.90 -5.39 -30.75
C GLY A 508 -35.43 -4.75 -32.07
N VAL A 509 -35.48 -3.43 -32.24
CA VAL A 509 -35.06 -2.74 -33.48
C VAL A 509 -33.55 -2.64 -33.71
N GLY A 510 -32.73 -3.20 -32.83
CA GLY A 510 -31.26 -3.24 -32.99
C GLY A 510 -30.46 -2.12 -32.31
N LYS A 511 -31.01 -1.44 -31.29
CA LYS A 511 -30.30 -0.40 -30.50
C LYS A 511 -29.00 -0.92 -29.89
N THR A 512 -29.07 -2.01 -29.13
CA THR A 512 -27.90 -2.68 -28.51
C THR A 512 -26.95 -3.26 -29.56
N ALA A 513 -27.49 -3.78 -30.68
CA ALA A 513 -26.68 -4.31 -31.78
C ALA A 513 -25.83 -3.21 -32.44
N SER A 514 -26.41 -2.01 -32.61
CA SER A 514 -25.72 -0.83 -33.14
C SER A 514 -24.58 -0.37 -32.22
N ALA A 515 -24.82 -0.35 -30.91
CA ALA A 515 -23.80 -0.03 -29.91
C ALA A 515 -22.63 -1.03 -29.95
N LYS A 516 -22.94 -2.33 -30.04
CA LYS A 516 -21.93 -3.38 -30.17
C LYS A 516 -21.11 -3.25 -31.46
N ALA A 517 -21.78 -3.02 -32.60
CA ALA A 517 -21.09 -2.81 -33.87
C ALA A 517 -20.14 -1.60 -33.83
N LEU A 518 -20.55 -0.50 -33.19
CA LEU A 518 -19.69 0.66 -33.00
C LEU A 518 -18.49 0.35 -32.10
N ALA A 519 -18.71 -0.39 -31.01
CA ALA A 519 -17.64 -0.81 -30.10
C ALA A 519 -16.61 -1.71 -30.79
N ASP A 520 -17.06 -2.68 -31.57
CA ASP A 520 -16.21 -3.60 -32.32
C ASP A 520 -15.42 -2.85 -33.41
N TYR A 521 -16.02 -1.85 -34.07
CA TYR A 521 -15.36 -1.06 -35.10
C TYR A 521 -14.27 -0.15 -34.51
N PHE A 522 -14.58 0.58 -33.43
CA PHE A 522 -13.65 1.52 -32.81
C PHE A 522 -12.57 0.83 -31.98
N PHE A 523 -12.93 -0.17 -31.18
CA PHE A 523 -12.10 -0.66 -30.09
C PHE A 523 -11.91 -2.18 -30.11
N GLY A 524 -12.39 -2.87 -31.15
CA GLY A 524 -12.35 -4.32 -31.25
C GLY A 524 -10.98 -4.92 -31.57
N LYS A 525 -9.91 -4.12 -31.76
CA LYS A 525 -8.58 -4.63 -32.16
C LYS A 525 -7.68 -4.89 -30.95
N GLY A 526 -7.50 -6.16 -30.59
CA GLY A 526 -6.42 -6.56 -29.67
C GLY A 526 -6.68 -6.32 -28.18
N GLN A 527 -7.83 -5.75 -27.79
CA GLN A 527 -8.27 -5.74 -26.40
C GLN A 527 -8.64 -7.16 -25.95
N ARG A 528 -8.30 -7.52 -24.70
CA ARG A 528 -8.63 -8.82 -24.10
C ARG A 528 -10.09 -8.92 -23.65
N LYS A 529 -10.64 -7.79 -23.20
CA LYS A 529 -12.03 -7.67 -22.74
C LYS A 529 -12.87 -7.03 -23.83
N SER A 530 -14.18 -7.27 -23.79
CA SER A 530 -15.12 -6.57 -24.68
C SER A 530 -14.99 -5.06 -24.50
N PRO A 531 -14.93 -4.29 -25.60
CA PRO A 531 -14.92 -2.83 -25.53
C PRO A 531 -16.28 -2.23 -25.17
N LEU A 532 -17.36 -3.03 -25.18
CA LEU A 532 -18.68 -2.60 -24.76
C LEU A 532 -18.82 -2.75 -23.22
N VAL A 533 -18.96 -1.63 -22.53
CA VAL A 533 -19.35 -1.56 -21.11
C VAL A 533 -20.86 -1.30 -21.07
N ARG A 534 -21.65 -2.31 -20.72
CA ARG A 534 -23.11 -2.20 -20.66
C ARG A 534 -23.56 -2.08 -19.21
N ILE A 535 -24.43 -1.11 -18.96
CA ILE A 535 -25.08 -0.90 -17.66
C ILE A 535 -26.59 -0.84 -17.90
N ASP A 536 -27.31 -1.72 -17.22
CA ASP A 536 -28.77 -1.74 -17.23
C ASP A 536 -29.30 -0.70 -16.25
N MET A 537 -29.97 0.34 -16.75
CA MET A 537 -30.51 1.41 -15.91
C MET A 537 -31.74 0.97 -15.11
N SER A 538 -32.36 -0.16 -15.46
CA SER A 538 -33.47 -0.75 -14.68
C SER A 538 -33.01 -1.25 -13.30
N GLU A 539 -31.71 -1.42 -13.06
CA GLU A 539 -31.15 -1.72 -11.73
C GLU A 539 -31.07 -0.49 -10.81
N PHE A 540 -31.29 0.72 -11.33
CA PHE A 540 -31.05 1.98 -10.63
C PHE A 540 -32.31 2.86 -10.54
N GLN A 541 -33.43 2.25 -10.14
CA GLN A 541 -34.73 2.92 -10.02
C GLN A 541 -34.84 3.80 -8.76
N TYR A 542 -33.95 3.61 -7.79
CA TYR A 542 -34.00 4.30 -6.50
C TYR A 542 -32.73 5.14 -6.25
N PRO A 543 -32.83 6.33 -5.63
CA PRO A 543 -31.70 7.26 -5.45
C PRO A 543 -30.46 6.66 -4.78
N GLY A 544 -30.63 5.78 -3.78
CA GLY A 544 -29.51 5.16 -3.05
C GLY A 544 -28.65 4.20 -3.89
N GLN A 545 -29.12 3.78 -5.06
CA GLN A 545 -28.41 2.82 -5.92
C GLN A 545 -27.30 3.49 -6.74
N ILE A 546 -27.28 4.82 -6.85
CA ILE A 546 -26.22 5.58 -7.54
C ILE A 546 -24.82 5.30 -6.96
N VAL A 547 -24.77 4.98 -5.67
CA VAL A 547 -23.56 4.62 -4.94
C VAL A 547 -22.91 3.36 -5.52
N ARG A 548 -23.69 2.40 -6.04
CA ARG A 548 -23.16 1.21 -6.72
C ARG A 548 -22.55 1.56 -8.08
N LEU A 549 -23.11 2.56 -8.77
CA LEU A 549 -22.67 3.00 -10.09
C LEU A 549 -21.36 3.79 -10.00
N ILE A 550 -21.35 4.84 -9.19
CA ILE A 550 -20.26 5.83 -9.11
C ILE A 550 -19.29 5.51 -7.97
N GLY A 551 -19.80 5.08 -6.82
CA GLY A 551 -19.03 4.71 -5.63
C GLY A 551 -19.51 5.39 -4.35
N ALA A 552 -19.15 4.79 -3.21
CA ALA A 552 -19.49 5.28 -1.86
C ALA A 552 -18.34 6.06 -1.20
N GLY A 553 -17.49 6.71 -1.99
CA GLY A 553 -16.32 7.40 -1.48
C GLY A 553 -15.15 6.49 -1.03
N ARG A 554 -15.39 5.41 -0.28
CA ARG A 554 -14.36 4.44 0.12
C ARG A 554 -13.93 3.52 -1.02
N GLU A 555 -14.87 3.12 -1.87
CA GLU A 555 -14.61 2.32 -3.05
C GLU A 555 -15.19 2.96 -4.32
N PRO A 556 -14.48 2.87 -5.44
CA PRO A 556 -15.05 3.24 -6.73
C PRO A 556 -16.20 2.30 -7.09
N GLY A 557 -17.27 2.86 -7.63
CA GLY A 557 -18.41 2.11 -8.14
C GLY A 557 -18.07 1.31 -9.39
N GLN A 558 -19.01 0.50 -9.85
CA GLN A 558 -18.80 -0.40 -10.99
C GLN A 558 -18.41 0.34 -12.27
N LEU A 559 -19.14 1.41 -12.62
CA LEU A 559 -18.86 2.21 -13.81
C LEU A 559 -17.43 2.77 -13.78
N VAL A 560 -17.05 3.32 -12.64
CA VAL A 560 -15.70 3.89 -12.44
C VAL A 560 -14.63 2.81 -12.57
N LYS A 561 -14.82 1.65 -11.93
CA LYS A 561 -13.88 0.51 -12.01
C LYS A 561 -13.71 0.05 -13.47
N ASP A 562 -14.82 -0.16 -14.18
CA ASP A 562 -14.82 -0.64 -15.56
C ASP A 562 -14.10 0.31 -16.53
N ILE A 563 -14.34 1.62 -16.38
CA ILE A 563 -13.78 2.65 -17.27
C ILE A 563 -12.31 2.92 -16.96
N ARG A 564 -11.91 2.89 -15.69
CA ARG A 564 -10.48 2.96 -15.31
C ARG A 564 -9.69 1.77 -15.85
N GLU A 565 -10.31 0.59 -15.91
CA GLU A 565 -9.68 -0.59 -16.52
C GLU A 565 -9.69 -0.54 -18.05
N ARG A 566 -10.76 0.02 -18.65
CA ARG A 566 -10.97 0.10 -20.10
C ARG A 566 -11.34 1.52 -20.56
N PRO A 567 -10.37 2.46 -20.62
CA PRO A 567 -10.65 3.85 -20.96
C PRO A 567 -11.13 4.06 -22.40
N PHE A 568 -10.77 3.15 -23.31
CA PHE A 568 -11.19 3.13 -24.70
C PHE A 568 -12.31 2.13 -24.87
N SER A 569 -13.54 2.61 -24.77
CA SER A 569 -14.73 1.76 -24.70
C SER A 569 -15.98 2.48 -25.19
N VAL A 570 -17.02 1.70 -25.46
CA VAL A 570 -18.39 2.21 -25.64
C VAL A 570 -19.14 1.96 -24.33
N LEU A 571 -19.61 3.03 -23.70
CA LEU A 571 -20.47 2.97 -22.53
C LEU A 571 -21.93 2.96 -22.99
N LEU A 572 -22.62 1.84 -22.78
CA LEU A 572 -24.03 1.68 -23.09
C LEU A 572 -24.86 1.75 -21.81
N LEU A 573 -25.65 2.81 -21.66
CA LEU A 573 -26.66 2.99 -20.62
C LEU A 573 -28.01 2.54 -21.22
N ASP A 574 -28.46 1.34 -20.87
CA ASP A 574 -29.64 0.72 -21.45
C ASP A 574 -30.90 1.07 -20.65
N GLU A 575 -32.02 1.33 -21.32
CA GLU A 575 -33.33 1.63 -20.70
C GLU A 575 -33.31 2.85 -19.76
N VAL A 576 -32.74 3.96 -20.22
CA VAL A 576 -32.53 5.16 -19.38
C VAL A 576 -33.83 5.72 -18.78
N GLU A 577 -34.99 5.48 -19.40
CA GLU A 577 -36.28 5.90 -18.85
C GLU A 577 -36.68 5.21 -17.53
N LYS A 578 -35.99 4.11 -17.17
CA LYS A 578 -36.26 3.35 -15.93
C LYS A 578 -35.40 3.83 -14.76
N ALA A 579 -34.32 4.56 -15.01
CA ALA A 579 -33.44 5.05 -13.96
C ALA A 579 -34.05 6.24 -13.20
N ASP A 580 -33.66 6.39 -11.94
CA ASP A 580 -33.94 7.59 -11.16
C ASP A 580 -33.28 8.84 -11.79
N PRO A 581 -33.96 10.00 -11.85
CA PRO A 581 -33.42 11.22 -12.44
C PRO A 581 -32.07 11.68 -11.86
N SER A 582 -31.83 11.46 -10.56
CA SER A 582 -30.59 11.89 -9.88
C SER A 582 -29.31 11.26 -10.46
N ILE A 583 -29.45 10.15 -11.17
CA ILE A 583 -28.34 9.48 -11.85
C ILE A 583 -27.85 10.34 -13.02
N PHE A 584 -28.76 10.95 -13.78
CA PHE A 584 -28.40 11.80 -14.90
C PHE A 584 -27.72 13.08 -14.43
N ASP A 585 -28.14 13.64 -13.30
CA ASP A 585 -27.48 14.79 -12.68
C ASP A 585 -26.03 14.48 -12.32
N ALA A 586 -25.77 13.29 -11.77
CA ALA A 586 -24.41 12.87 -11.44
C ALA A 586 -23.55 12.53 -12.68
N LEU A 587 -24.18 12.08 -13.77
CA LEU A 587 -23.50 11.77 -15.03
C LEU A 587 -23.37 13.00 -15.96
N LEU A 588 -23.95 14.15 -15.60
CA LEU A 588 -23.95 15.34 -16.46
C LEU A 588 -22.53 15.86 -16.71
N GLY A 589 -21.69 15.91 -15.67
CA GLY A 589 -20.27 16.26 -15.82
C GLY A 589 -19.50 15.30 -16.73
N LEU A 590 -19.85 14.01 -16.70
CA LEU A 590 -19.29 13.02 -17.63
C LEU A 590 -19.74 13.30 -19.07
N MET A 591 -21.01 13.63 -19.29
CA MET A 591 -21.54 13.88 -20.63
C MET A 591 -21.00 15.18 -21.23
N ASP A 592 -20.75 16.20 -20.40
CA ASP A 592 -20.32 17.52 -20.86
C ASP A 592 -18.78 17.70 -20.92
N GLU A 593 -18.05 17.23 -19.90
CA GLU A 593 -16.59 17.41 -19.77
C GLU A 593 -15.78 16.11 -19.90
N GLY A 594 -16.45 14.96 -20.03
CA GLY A 594 -15.81 13.66 -20.14
C GLY A 594 -15.01 13.28 -18.89
N VAL A 595 -15.35 13.84 -17.73
CA VAL A 595 -14.68 13.55 -16.46
C VAL A 595 -15.73 13.36 -15.38
N LEU A 596 -15.52 12.34 -14.55
CA LEU A 596 -16.28 12.13 -13.33
C LEU A 596 -15.31 12.21 -12.15
N VAL A 597 -15.59 13.11 -11.20
CA VAL A 597 -14.78 13.30 -9.98
C VAL A 597 -15.55 12.75 -8.80
N ASP A 598 -14.92 11.90 -8.00
CA ASP A 598 -15.54 11.40 -6.77
C ASP A 598 -15.40 12.38 -5.59
N ALA A 599 -16.03 12.05 -4.45
CA ALA A 599 -16.00 12.88 -3.26
C ALA A 599 -14.59 13.16 -2.68
N TYR A 600 -13.58 12.39 -3.09
CA TYR A 600 -12.20 12.50 -2.64
C TYR A 600 -11.27 13.13 -3.69
N GLY A 601 -11.84 13.65 -4.79
CA GLY A 601 -11.10 14.35 -5.82
C GLY A 601 -10.44 13.42 -6.84
N ARG A 602 -10.73 12.12 -6.82
CA ARG A 602 -10.17 11.18 -7.79
C ARG A 602 -10.95 11.28 -9.09
N GLU A 603 -10.26 11.67 -10.14
CA GLU A 603 -10.86 11.80 -11.47
C GLU A 603 -10.94 10.45 -12.19
N THR A 604 -11.99 10.27 -12.97
CA THR A 604 -12.16 9.16 -13.91
C THR A 604 -12.46 9.75 -15.28
N ASN A 605 -11.65 9.37 -16.28
CA ASN A 605 -11.72 9.98 -17.59
C ASN A 605 -12.56 9.16 -18.57
N PHE A 606 -13.46 9.84 -19.26
CA PHE A 606 -14.39 9.32 -20.27
C PHE A 606 -14.17 9.96 -21.65
N ARG A 607 -13.11 10.76 -21.85
CA ARG A 607 -12.87 11.46 -23.13
C ARG A 607 -12.53 10.51 -24.28
N ASN A 608 -12.09 9.28 -23.97
CA ASN A 608 -11.85 8.21 -24.94
C ASN A 608 -13.04 7.23 -25.06
N THR A 609 -14.20 7.57 -24.50
CA THR A 609 -15.40 6.72 -24.56
C THR A 609 -16.44 7.29 -25.51
N ILE A 610 -17.23 6.40 -26.11
CA ILE A 610 -18.48 6.77 -26.77
C ILE A 610 -19.61 6.43 -25.81
N VAL A 611 -20.40 7.41 -25.43
CA VAL A 611 -21.54 7.23 -24.51
C VAL A 611 -22.80 7.04 -25.33
N ILE A 612 -23.51 5.94 -25.12
CA ILE A 612 -24.76 5.61 -25.80
C ILE A 612 -25.81 5.36 -24.74
N MET A 613 -26.90 6.10 -24.83
CA MET A 613 -28.12 5.88 -24.05
C MET A 613 -29.16 5.20 -24.95
N THR A 614 -29.88 4.20 -24.43
CA THR A 614 -31.04 3.65 -25.14
C THR A 614 -32.32 4.03 -24.41
N SER A 615 -33.36 4.31 -25.17
CA SER A 615 -34.70 4.46 -24.62
C SER A 615 -35.75 3.76 -25.45
N ASN A 616 -36.74 3.16 -24.79
CA ASN A 616 -37.95 2.65 -25.44
C ASN A 616 -39.05 3.72 -25.60
N LEU A 617 -38.81 4.94 -25.10
CA LEU A 617 -39.71 6.07 -25.28
C LEU A 617 -39.74 6.46 -26.76
N GLY A 618 -40.92 6.36 -27.37
CA GLY A 618 -41.14 6.55 -28.81
C GLY A 618 -42.15 5.58 -29.43
N ALA A 619 -42.44 4.45 -28.76
CA ALA A 619 -43.46 3.49 -29.21
C ALA A 619 -44.89 3.83 -28.76
N SER A 620 -45.07 4.70 -27.75
CA SER A 620 -46.38 5.02 -27.17
C SER A 620 -47.18 6.08 -27.94
N GLY A 621 -46.60 6.71 -28.97
CA GLY A 621 -47.25 7.77 -29.76
C GLY A 621 -47.69 7.38 -31.17
N GLN A 622 -47.33 6.18 -31.65
CA GLN A 622 -47.79 5.70 -32.96
C GLN A 622 -49.00 4.78 -32.76
N LYS A 623 -50.18 5.23 -33.24
CA LYS A 623 -51.27 4.29 -33.56
C LYS A 623 -50.68 3.18 -34.42
N SER A 624 -50.94 1.92 -34.05
CA SER A 624 -50.60 0.75 -34.86
C SER A 624 -51.26 0.86 -36.23
N ILE A 625 -50.54 1.38 -37.22
CA ILE A 625 -50.86 1.21 -38.64
C ILE A 625 -50.17 -0.10 -39.05
N GLY A 626 -50.86 -1.23 -38.85
CA GLY A 626 -50.35 -2.53 -39.26
C GLY A 626 -51.04 -3.73 -38.61
N PHE A 627 -51.66 -4.56 -39.47
CA PHE A 627 -52.26 -5.89 -39.28
C PHE A 627 -53.13 -6.12 -38.03
N GLY A 628 -54.18 -5.31 -37.91
CA GLY A 628 -55.45 -5.81 -37.35
C GLY A 628 -56.12 -6.71 -38.37
N GLN A 629 -56.57 -7.88 -37.92
CA GLN A 629 -57.35 -8.83 -38.71
C GLN A 629 -58.48 -8.12 -39.47
N LYS A 630 -58.68 -8.50 -40.73
CA LYS A 630 -59.97 -8.29 -41.37
C LYS A 630 -60.99 -9.07 -40.53
N GLU A 631 -61.91 -8.35 -39.90
CA GLU A 631 -63.19 -8.93 -39.54
C GLU A 631 -63.87 -9.26 -40.88
N ASP A 632 -64.02 -10.56 -41.14
CA ASP A 632 -64.87 -11.04 -42.21
C ASP A 632 -66.32 -10.73 -41.82
N GLU A 633 -66.97 -9.83 -42.56
CA GLU A 633 -68.43 -9.71 -42.64
C GLU A 633 -68.94 -10.89 -43.47
N ASP A 634 -69.52 -11.90 -42.81
CA ASP A 634 -70.89 -12.42 -43.02
C ASP A 634 -71.15 -13.71 -42.22
#